data_AF-A0A2V8UED1-F1
#
_entry.id   AF-A0A2V8UED1-F1
#
_cell.length_a   1.000
_cell.length_b   1.000
_cell.length_c   1.000
_cell.angle_alpha   90.00
_cell.angle_beta   90.00
_cell.angle_gamma   90.00
#
_symmetry.space_group_name_H-M   'P 1'
#
loop_
_entity.id
_entity.type
_entity.pdbx_description
1 polymer ?
#
loop_
_entity_poly.entity_id
_entity_poly.type
_entity_poly.pdbx_seq_one_letter_code
_entity_poly.pdbx_strand_id
1 'polypeptide(L)'
;MIAGVSREKILRRFEQWLDGAFADEEPPRGIEAEILSAIAADGGEETGVLDRRCDFYALWAGMTALTQEVKLQGRAFKELNDTLGSQPSRIAEEMRGACRERDRELQRETERRCRKEILGTLIDLHDSLRRGLESARVGAAEISRVAPRNWLERLVSGLGISKMGASKARQDAVAGTLDALTKGYELGLERLDQTLGDFNVREIRCEGQPFDPRRMNAIDREESTAVPNGTVLEVY
;
A
#
# COMPACT_ATOMS: atom_id res chain seq x y z
N MET A 1 48.31 42.60 -19.06
CA MET A 1 48.94 43.07 -17.82
C MET A 1 48.63 44.56 -17.65
N ILE A 2 47.60 44.90 -16.88
CA ILE A 2 47.23 46.30 -16.62
C ILE A 2 47.90 46.65 -15.28
N ALA A 3 48.90 47.52 -15.34
CA ALA A 3 49.69 47.93 -14.19
C ALA A 3 48.77 48.50 -13.10
N GLY A 4 48.72 47.83 -11.96
CA GLY A 4 47.91 48.20 -10.80
C GLY A 4 48.33 49.58 -10.29
N VAL A 5 47.45 50.56 -10.47
CA VAL A 5 47.58 51.86 -9.81
C VAL A 5 47.48 51.61 -8.31
N SER A 6 48.53 51.89 -7.55
CA SER A 6 48.52 51.69 -6.09
C SER A 6 47.44 52.56 -5.45
N ARG A 7 46.85 52.08 -4.35
CA ARG A 7 45.80 52.80 -3.61
C ARG A 7 46.24 54.22 -3.23
N GLU A 8 47.50 54.41 -2.80
CA GLU A 8 48.03 55.76 -2.55
C GLU A 8 47.97 56.66 -3.80
N LYS A 9 48.22 56.09 -4.98
CA LYS A 9 48.22 56.85 -6.23
C LYS A 9 46.80 57.22 -6.68
N ILE A 10 45.79 56.41 -6.36
CA ILE A 10 44.38 56.76 -6.59
C ILE A 10 43.95 57.85 -5.62
N LEU A 11 44.22 57.67 -4.33
CA LEU A 11 43.83 58.63 -3.29
C LEU A 11 44.46 60.00 -3.53
N ARG A 12 45.76 60.07 -3.79
CA ARG A 12 46.44 61.33 -4.08
C ARG A 12 45.86 62.04 -5.31
N ARG A 13 45.45 61.28 -6.33
CA ARG A 13 44.88 61.86 -7.55
C ARG A 13 43.43 62.33 -7.34
N PHE A 14 42.73 61.67 -6.43
CA PHE A 14 41.39 62.06 -6.00
C PHE A 14 41.43 63.29 -5.07
N GLU A 15 42.38 63.36 -4.13
CA GLU A 15 42.65 64.54 -3.31
C GLU A 15 42.95 65.76 -4.18
N GLN A 16 43.88 65.62 -5.15
CA GLN A 16 44.18 66.70 -6.10
C GLN A 16 42.96 67.12 -6.92
N TRP A 17 42.07 66.18 -7.24
CA TRP A 17 40.84 66.49 -7.96
C TRP A 17 39.81 67.19 -7.06
N LEU A 18 39.67 66.77 -5.80
CA LEU A 18 38.82 67.43 -4.81
C LEU A 18 39.33 68.84 -4.50
N ASP A 19 40.63 69.02 -4.29
CA ASP A 19 41.23 70.33 -4.05
C ASP A 19 40.99 71.27 -5.23
N GLY A 20 41.09 70.76 -6.47
CA GLY A 20 40.75 71.50 -7.67
C GLY A 20 39.25 71.84 -7.76
N ALA A 21 38.37 70.90 -7.42
CA ALA A 21 36.93 71.11 -7.45
C ALA A 21 36.47 72.12 -6.39
N PHE A 22 37.06 72.10 -5.19
CA PHE A 22 36.75 73.04 -4.12
C PHE A 22 37.40 74.42 -4.32
N ALA A 23 38.49 74.52 -5.06
CA ALA A 23 39.11 75.81 -5.38
C ALA A 23 38.22 76.71 -6.25
N ASP A 24 37.31 76.12 -7.02
CA ASP A 24 36.42 76.82 -7.95
C ASP A 24 35.00 77.08 -7.38
N GLU A 25 34.67 76.59 -6.17
CA GLU A 25 33.37 76.81 -5.53
C GLU A 25 33.37 78.06 -4.63
N GLU A 26 32.49 79.04 -4.92
CA GLU A 26 32.18 80.11 -3.98
C GLU A 26 31.62 79.50 -2.68
N PRO A 27 32.08 79.93 -1.49
CA PRO A 27 31.59 79.39 -0.23
C PRO A 27 30.06 79.50 -0.15
N PRO A 28 29.36 78.48 0.36
CA PRO A 28 27.90 78.41 0.33
C PRO A 28 27.29 79.67 0.97
N ARG A 29 26.53 80.43 0.16
CA ARG A 29 25.94 81.71 0.60
C ARG A 29 24.95 81.47 1.75
N GLY A 30 25.21 82.14 2.88
CA GLY A 30 24.39 82.07 4.09
C GLY A 30 25.09 81.49 5.32
N ILE A 31 26.34 81.06 5.20
CA ILE A 31 27.18 80.67 6.35
C ILE A 31 28.16 81.81 6.65
N GLU A 32 28.14 82.32 7.87
CA GLU A 32 29.04 83.41 8.29
C GLU A 32 30.50 82.93 8.20
N ALA A 33 31.37 83.78 7.64
CA ALA A 33 32.76 83.45 7.36
C ALA A 33 33.54 83.02 8.62
N GLU A 34 33.13 83.48 9.80
CA GLU A 34 33.70 83.08 11.10
C GLU A 34 33.43 81.61 11.46
N ILE A 35 32.30 81.05 11.03
CA ILE A 35 31.95 79.65 11.30
C ILE A 35 32.81 78.72 10.43
N LEU A 36 33.07 79.12 9.18
CA LEU A 36 33.91 78.37 8.25
C LEU A 36 35.38 78.37 8.66
N SER A 37 35.90 79.50 9.13
CA SER A 37 37.26 79.59 9.65
C SER A 37 37.43 78.90 11.00
N ALA A 38 36.39 78.86 11.86
CA ALA A 38 36.41 78.06 13.08
C ALA A 38 36.53 76.55 12.79
N ILE A 39 35.79 76.03 11.80
CA ILE A 39 35.84 74.60 11.43
C ILE A 39 37.16 74.23 10.75
N ALA A 40 37.72 75.13 9.92
CA ALA A 40 39.02 74.92 9.28
C ALA A 40 40.20 75.01 10.27
N ALA A 41 40.07 75.83 11.33
CA ALA A 41 41.06 75.95 12.39
C ALA A 41 41.02 74.79 13.41
N ASP A 42 39.86 74.12 13.56
CA ASP A 42 39.66 72.97 14.47
C ASP A 42 40.22 71.64 13.92
N GLY A 43 40.95 71.69 12.79
CA GLY A 43 41.59 70.53 12.17
C GLY A 43 42.85 70.00 12.88
N GLY A 44 43.20 70.54 14.06
CA GLY A 44 44.35 70.12 14.84
C GLY A 44 44.11 70.21 16.34
N GLU A 45 44.21 69.05 17.01
CA GLU A 45 44.29 68.84 18.47
C GLU A 45 42.98 68.57 19.27
N GLU A 46 42.70 67.27 19.38
CA GLU A 46 42.25 66.50 20.56
C GLU A 46 40.98 66.90 21.36
N THR A 47 39.93 66.09 21.12
CA THR A 47 39.07 65.38 22.10
C THR A 47 38.53 66.11 23.34
N GLY A 48 37.19 66.25 23.43
CA GLY A 48 36.55 66.12 24.75
C GLY A 48 35.20 66.78 25.06
N VAL A 49 34.48 67.46 24.15
CA VAL A 49 33.29 68.25 24.57
C VAL A 49 32.02 68.09 23.71
N LEU A 50 31.89 67.03 22.90
CA LEU A 50 30.61 66.71 22.22
C LEU A 50 30.20 65.24 22.36
N ASP A 51 30.15 64.74 23.59
CA ASP A 51 29.41 63.53 23.98
C ASP A 51 27.86 63.73 23.96
N ARG A 52 27.32 64.61 23.10
CA ARG A 52 25.86 64.90 23.16
C ARG A 52 25.17 65.43 21.92
N ARG A 53 25.70 65.18 20.73
CA ARG A 53 24.90 65.26 19.51
C ARG A 53 25.26 64.03 18.71
N CYS A 54 24.30 63.12 18.53
CA CYS A 54 24.45 61.95 17.67
C CYS A 54 25.36 62.31 16.51
N ASP A 55 26.51 61.65 16.40
CA ASP A 55 27.32 61.74 15.20
C ASP A 55 26.37 61.42 14.04
N PHE A 56 26.14 62.40 13.17
CA PHE A 56 25.18 62.28 12.09
C PHE A 56 25.55 61.08 11.22
N TYR A 57 26.85 60.79 11.07
CA TYR A 57 27.33 59.59 10.38
C TYR A 57 26.95 58.31 11.11
N ALA A 58 27.03 58.26 12.44
CA ALA A 58 26.58 57.10 13.23
C ALA A 58 25.06 56.86 13.11
N LEU A 59 24.24 57.93 13.12
CA LEU A 59 22.79 57.81 12.92
C LEU A 59 22.45 57.31 11.51
N TRP A 60 23.11 57.87 10.49
CA TRP A 60 22.93 57.45 9.10
C TRP A 60 23.43 56.01 8.85
N ALA A 61 24.54 55.62 9.47
CA ALA A 61 25.05 54.26 9.44
C ALA A 61 24.07 53.28 10.10
N GLY A 62 23.54 53.62 11.27
CA GLY A 62 22.51 52.83 11.97
C GLY A 62 21.23 52.68 11.15
N MET A 63 20.75 53.77 10.53
CA MET A 63 19.56 53.73 9.66
C MET A 63 19.78 52.90 8.40
N THR A 64 20.98 52.97 7.81
CA THR A 64 21.34 52.16 6.64
C THR A 64 21.47 50.69 7.01
N ALA A 65 22.11 50.38 8.14
CA ALA A 65 22.21 49.01 8.67
C ALA A 65 20.82 48.44 8.95
N LEU A 66 19.94 49.19 9.61
CA LEU A 66 18.55 48.80 9.83
C LEU A 66 17.80 48.58 8.51
N THR A 67 18.00 49.44 7.52
CA THR A 67 17.37 49.31 6.20
C THR A 67 17.82 48.03 5.49
N GLN A 68 19.11 47.69 5.57
CA GLN A 68 19.63 46.45 5.00
C GLN A 68 19.12 45.22 5.77
N GLU A 69 19.06 45.29 7.10
CA GLU A 69 18.49 44.25 7.95
C GLU A 69 17.03 43.98 7.60
N VAL A 70 16.19 45.03 7.50
CA VAL A 70 14.78 44.90 7.09
C VAL A 70 14.66 44.30 5.69
N LYS A 71 15.54 44.67 4.74
CA LYS A 71 15.55 44.08 3.40
C LYS A 71 15.94 42.60 3.42
N LEU A 72 16.86 42.20 4.30
CA LEU A 72 17.25 40.80 4.47
C LEU A 72 16.11 39.99 5.09
N GLN A 73 15.49 40.50 6.15
CA GLN A 73 14.33 39.89 6.79
C GLN A 73 13.16 39.74 5.82
N GLY A 74 12.90 40.75 4.99
CA GLY A 74 11.85 40.66 3.95
C GLY A 74 12.11 39.56 2.91
N ARG A 75 13.38 39.34 2.52
CA ARG A 75 13.75 38.23 1.63
C ARG A 75 13.60 36.88 2.31
N ALA A 76 14.08 36.75 3.55
CA ALA A 76 13.94 35.53 4.34
C ALA A 76 12.47 35.17 4.57
N PHE A 77 11.62 36.15 4.91
CA PHE A 77 10.18 35.96 5.05
C PHE A 77 9.54 35.52 3.73
N LYS A 78 9.92 36.13 2.60
CA LYS A 78 9.42 35.74 1.28
C LYS A 78 9.80 34.30 0.95
N GLU A 79 11.06 33.90 1.17
CA GLU A 79 11.53 32.54 0.92
C GLU A 79 10.78 31.50 1.77
N LEU A 80 10.57 31.82 3.06
CA LEU A 80 9.74 30.99 3.93
C LEU A 80 8.30 30.92 3.43
N ASN A 81 7.69 32.04 3.07
CA ASN A 81 6.32 32.07 2.55
C ASN A 81 6.17 31.27 1.26
N ASP A 82 7.13 31.35 0.34
CA ASP A 82 7.14 30.58 -0.91
C ASP A 82 7.29 29.07 -0.62
N THR A 83 8.10 28.71 0.39
CA THR A 83 8.26 27.33 0.86
C THR A 83 6.97 26.82 1.51
N LEU A 84 6.38 27.59 2.44
CA LEU A 84 5.11 27.25 3.08
C LEU A 84 3.94 27.24 2.10
N GLY A 85 3.97 28.01 1.02
CA GLY A 85 2.94 27.99 -0.01
C GLY A 85 2.95 26.70 -0.82
N SER A 86 4.13 26.15 -1.10
CA SER A 86 4.29 24.98 -1.97
C SER A 86 4.33 23.64 -1.21
N GLN A 87 4.88 23.59 0.01
CA GLN A 87 5.01 22.35 0.77
C GLN A 87 3.68 21.63 1.07
N PRO A 88 2.60 22.29 1.52
CA PRO A 88 1.34 21.63 1.81
C PRO A 88 0.76 20.91 0.60
N SER A 89 0.89 21.52 -0.59
CA SER A 89 0.41 20.91 -1.84
C SER A 89 1.20 19.65 -2.20
N ARG A 90 2.52 19.65 -1.97
CA ARG A 90 3.39 18.49 -2.21
C ARG A 90 3.09 17.36 -1.24
N ILE A 91 2.97 17.66 0.05
CA ILE A 91 2.62 16.69 1.09
C ILE A 91 1.23 16.12 0.83
N ALA A 92 0.25 16.95 0.47
CA ALA A 92 -1.09 16.49 0.13
C ALA A 92 -1.10 15.56 -1.09
N GLU A 93 -0.30 15.85 -2.12
CA GLU A 93 -0.18 14.97 -3.30
C GLU A 93 0.49 13.64 -2.95
N GLU A 94 1.55 13.67 -2.15
CA GLU A 94 2.24 12.46 -1.68
C GLU A 94 1.32 11.59 -0.81
N MET A 95 0.59 12.18 0.14
CA MET A 95 -0.39 11.46 0.94
C MET A 95 -1.52 10.88 0.08
N ARG A 96 -2.01 11.62 -0.92
CA ARG A 96 -3.00 11.09 -1.88
C ARG A 96 -2.44 9.92 -2.69
N GLY A 97 -1.18 9.98 -3.09
CA GLY A 97 -0.47 8.87 -3.73
C GLY A 97 -0.40 7.64 -2.83
N ALA A 98 0.06 7.82 -1.59
CA ALA A 98 0.17 6.76 -0.60
C ALA A 98 -1.20 6.13 -0.26
N CYS A 99 -2.26 6.94 -0.09
CA CYS A 99 -3.60 6.42 0.14
C CYS A 99 -4.08 5.57 -1.05
N ARG A 100 -3.93 6.06 -2.29
CA ARG A 100 -4.30 5.29 -3.50
C ARG A 100 -3.56 3.96 -3.61
N GLU A 101 -2.28 3.93 -3.22
CA GLU A 101 -1.49 2.71 -3.22
C GLU A 101 -1.98 1.73 -2.15
N ARG A 102 -2.23 2.20 -0.92
CA ARG A 102 -2.80 1.39 0.15
C ARG A 102 -4.18 0.85 -0.22
N ASP A 103 -5.05 1.66 -0.81
CA ASP A 103 -6.38 1.23 -1.23
C ASP A 103 -6.30 0.11 -2.26
N ARG A 104 -5.38 0.20 -3.23
CA ARG A 104 -5.14 -0.87 -4.22
C ARG A 104 -4.64 -2.15 -3.56
N GLU A 105 -3.76 -2.05 -2.58
CA GLU A 105 -3.24 -3.22 -1.88
C GLU A 105 -4.31 -3.90 -1.04
N LEU A 106 -5.09 -3.13 -0.29
CA LEU A 106 -6.24 -3.61 0.47
C LEU A 106 -7.28 -4.27 -0.44
N GLN A 107 -7.55 -3.68 -1.61
CA GLN A 107 -8.47 -4.26 -2.57
C GLN A 107 -7.97 -5.62 -3.07
N ARG A 108 -6.69 -5.75 -3.44
CA ARG A 108 -6.08 -7.02 -3.86
C ARG A 108 -6.11 -8.07 -2.76
N GLU A 109 -5.82 -7.67 -1.51
CA GLU A 109 -5.88 -8.58 -0.37
C GLU A 109 -7.30 -9.07 -0.13
N THR A 110 -8.28 -8.16 -0.18
CA THR A 110 -9.70 -8.49 0.00
C THR A 110 -10.20 -9.41 -1.10
N GLU A 111 -9.85 -9.14 -2.36
CA GLU A 111 -10.18 -10.02 -3.50
C GLU A 111 -9.57 -11.41 -3.35
N ARG A 112 -8.30 -11.50 -2.92
CA ARG A 112 -7.63 -12.78 -2.64
C ARG A 112 -8.28 -13.54 -1.49
N ARG A 113 -8.63 -12.83 -0.41
CA ARG A 113 -9.28 -13.41 0.77
C ARG A 113 -10.68 -13.92 0.43
N CYS A 114 -11.49 -13.09 -0.22
CA CYS A 114 -12.83 -13.46 -0.68
C CYS A 114 -12.78 -14.66 -1.63
N ARG A 115 -11.84 -14.68 -2.59
CA ARG A 115 -11.64 -15.84 -3.47
C ARG A 115 -11.29 -17.10 -2.68
N LYS A 116 -10.39 -16.99 -1.71
CA LYS A 116 -9.98 -18.13 -0.87
C LYS A 116 -11.16 -18.66 -0.04
N GLU A 117 -11.96 -17.77 0.54
CA GLU A 117 -13.15 -18.12 1.32
C GLU A 117 -14.19 -18.83 0.45
N ILE A 118 -14.53 -18.26 -0.71
CA ILE A 118 -15.48 -18.87 -1.67
C ILE A 118 -14.96 -20.23 -2.14
N LEU A 119 -13.67 -20.33 -2.45
CA LEU A 119 -13.11 -21.60 -2.89
C LEU A 119 -13.14 -22.65 -1.78
N GLY A 120 -12.85 -22.25 -0.54
CA GLY A 120 -12.97 -23.14 0.63
C GLY A 120 -14.37 -23.71 0.76
N THR A 121 -15.41 -22.87 0.68
CA THR A 121 -16.79 -23.34 0.79
C THR A 121 -17.22 -24.25 -0.37
N LEU A 122 -16.73 -24.01 -1.59
CA LEU A 122 -16.99 -24.88 -2.74
C LEU A 122 -16.30 -26.24 -2.60
N ILE A 123 -15.08 -26.28 -2.07
CA ILE A 123 -14.36 -27.54 -1.81
C ILE A 123 -15.08 -28.32 -0.69
N ASP A 124 -15.46 -27.66 0.40
CA ASP A 124 -16.22 -28.30 1.48
C ASP A 124 -17.56 -28.88 0.96
N LEU A 125 -18.25 -28.14 0.08
CA LEU A 125 -19.47 -28.61 -0.56
C LEU A 125 -19.20 -29.82 -1.45
N HIS A 126 -18.14 -29.79 -2.27
CA HIS A 126 -17.74 -30.90 -3.12
C HIS A 126 -17.51 -32.18 -2.30
N ASP A 127 -16.74 -32.09 -1.21
CA ASP A 127 -16.43 -33.25 -0.38
C ASP A 127 -17.67 -33.78 0.34
N SER A 128 -18.56 -32.89 0.80
CA SER A 128 -19.82 -33.30 1.41
C SER A 128 -20.76 -34.00 0.41
N LEU A 129 -20.83 -33.53 -0.83
CA LEU A 129 -21.60 -34.16 -1.91
C LEU A 129 -21.00 -35.51 -2.29
N ARG A 130 -19.67 -35.62 -2.36
CA ARG A 130 -18.96 -36.88 -2.63
C ARG A 130 -19.24 -37.91 -1.54
N ARG A 131 -19.17 -37.53 -0.26
CA ARG A 131 -19.54 -38.39 0.89
C ARG A 131 -21.02 -38.75 0.88
N GLY A 132 -21.90 -37.81 0.49
CA GLY A 132 -23.34 -38.05 0.34
C GLY A 132 -23.66 -39.06 -0.76
N LEU A 133 -22.99 -38.96 -1.91
CA LEU A 133 -23.09 -39.93 -3.01
C LEU A 133 -22.66 -41.33 -2.57
N GLU A 134 -21.52 -41.44 -1.88
CA GLU A 134 -21.03 -42.73 -1.38
C GLU A 134 -22.01 -43.34 -0.37
N SER A 135 -22.54 -42.52 0.55
CA SER A 135 -23.56 -42.96 1.52
C SER A 135 -24.85 -43.43 0.84
N ALA A 136 -25.29 -42.73 -0.22
CA ALA A 136 -26.47 -43.11 -1.00
C ALA A 136 -26.24 -44.44 -1.74
N ARG A 137 -25.05 -44.66 -2.32
CA ARG A 137 -24.69 -45.91 -2.99
C ARG A 137 -24.63 -47.09 -2.03
N VAL A 138 -24.02 -46.92 -0.85
CA VAL A 138 -23.99 -47.95 0.19
C VAL A 138 -25.41 -48.27 0.66
N GLY A 139 -26.24 -47.26 0.92
CA GLY A 139 -27.64 -47.44 1.31
C GLY A 139 -28.48 -48.17 0.24
N ALA A 140 -28.27 -47.85 -1.04
CA ALA A 140 -28.93 -48.54 -2.15
C ALA A 140 -28.50 -50.02 -2.23
N ALA A 141 -27.21 -50.32 -2.03
CA ALA A 141 -26.69 -51.67 -2.01
C ALA A 141 -27.24 -52.48 -0.81
N GLU A 142 -27.38 -51.87 0.36
CA GLU A 142 -27.93 -52.52 1.54
C GLU A 142 -29.43 -52.80 1.42
N ILE A 143 -30.21 -51.87 0.89
CA ILE A 143 -31.65 -52.07 0.59
C ILE A 143 -31.82 -53.19 -0.44
N SER A 144 -30.93 -53.28 -1.43
CA SER A 144 -30.93 -54.36 -2.42
C SER A 144 -30.61 -55.73 -1.79
N ARG A 145 -29.68 -55.78 -0.82
CA ARG A 145 -29.29 -57.01 -0.10
C ARG A 145 -30.33 -57.49 0.93
N VAL A 146 -31.01 -56.57 1.60
CA VAL A 146 -32.02 -56.86 2.64
C VAL A 146 -33.39 -57.19 2.03
N ALA A 147 -33.57 -57.07 0.71
CA ALA A 147 -34.79 -57.47 0.02
C ALA A 147 -35.14 -58.95 0.35
N PRO A 148 -36.22 -59.22 1.11
CA PRO A 148 -36.44 -60.53 1.70
C PRO A 148 -37.11 -61.46 0.69
N ARG A 149 -36.34 -61.95 -0.29
CA ARG A 149 -36.82 -62.95 -1.25
C ARG A 149 -37.26 -64.24 -0.54
N ASN A 150 -36.63 -64.60 0.58
CA ASN A 150 -36.82 -65.93 1.18
C ASN A 150 -37.79 -65.97 2.38
N TRP A 151 -38.12 -64.83 3.01
CA TRP A 151 -39.02 -64.81 4.17
C TRP A 151 -40.50 -64.78 3.76
N LEU A 152 -40.83 -64.01 2.72
CA LEU A 152 -42.19 -63.90 2.21
C LEU A 152 -42.62 -65.15 1.44
N GLU A 153 -41.74 -65.75 0.61
CA GLU A 153 -42.03 -67.02 -0.08
C GLU A 153 -42.47 -68.12 0.89
N ARG A 154 -41.93 -68.15 2.11
CA ARG A 154 -42.27 -69.11 3.15
C ARG A 154 -43.62 -68.86 3.85
N LEU A 155 -44.17 -67.65 3.75
CA LEU A 155 -45.45 -67.26 4.34
C LEU A 155 -46.60 -67.25 3.33
N VAL A 156 -46.35 -66.94 2.05
CA VAL A 156 -47.40 -66.93 1.00
C VAL A 156 -47.64 -68.29 0.36
N SER A 157 -46.69 -69.24 0.46
CA SER A 157 -46.91 -70.62 0.00
C SER A 157 -48.00 -71.35 0.79
N GLY A 158 -48.38 -70.86 1.99
CA GLY A 158 -49.42 -71.44 2.85
C GLY A 158 -50.80 -70.80 2.74
N LEU A 159 -50.94 -69.59 2.19
CA LEU A 159 -52.22 -68.89 2.04
C LEU A 159 -52.28 -68.28 0.64
N GLY A 160 -53.02 -68.91 -0.28
CA GLY A 160 -53.14 -68.53 -1.70
C GLY A 160 -53.72 -67.13 -1.97
N ILE A 161 -52.97 -66.09 -1.62
CA ILE A 161 -53.34 -64.69 -1.77
C ILE A 161 -52.37 -64.02 -2.75
N SER A 162 -52.86 -63.72 -3.95
CA SER A 162 -52.16 -62.95 -4.98
C SER A 162 -52.01 -61.48 -4.58
N LYS A 163 -51.13 -61.16 -3.63
CA LYS A 163 -50.72 -59.78 -3.27
C LYS A 163 -49.24 -59.48 -3.59
N MET A 164 -48.62 -60.33 -4.41
CA MET A 164 -47.19 -60.28 -4.74
C MET A 164 -46.80 -59.08 -5.64
N GLY A 165 -47.75 -58.51 -6.39
CA GLY A 165 -47.51 -57.36 -7.28
C GLY A 165 -47.30 -56.01 -6.57
N ALA A 166 -47.94 -55.78 -5.42
CA ALA A 166 -47.86 -54.50 -4.71
C ALA A 166 -46.53 -54.30 -3.96
N SER A 167 -45.92 -55.39 -3.46
CA SER A 167 -44.63 -55.35 -2.79
C SER A 167 -43.48 -55.11 -3.77
N LYS A 168 -43.50 -55.79 -4.92
CA LYS A 168 -42.50 -55.61 -5.97
C LYS A 168 -42.54 -54.21 -6.58
N ALA A 169 -43.73 -53.70 -6.91
CA ALA A 169 -43.88 -52.34 -7.42
C ALA A 169 -43.37 -51.26 -6.45
N ARG A 170 -43.53 -51.48 -5.13
CA ARG A 170 -43.00 -50.57 -4.10
C ARG A 170 -41.48 -50.66 -3.97
N GLN A 171 -40.89 -51.85 -4.08
CA GLN A 171 -39.43 -52.02 -4.09
C GLN A 171 -38.80 -51.40 -5.33
N ASP A 172 -39.38 -51.63 -6.52
CA ASP A 172 -38.91 -51.05 -7.78
C ASP A 172 -39.01 -49.52 -7.76
N ALA A 173 -40.07 -48.97 -7.14
CA ALA A 173 -40.21 -47.52 -6.96
C ALA A 173 -39.14 -46.93 -6.02
N VAL A 174 -38.86 -47.58 -4.88
CA VAL A 174 -37.81 -47.14 -3.95
C VAL A 174 -36.43 -47.21 -4.61
N ALA A 175 -36.14 -48.30 -5.33
CA ALA A 175 -34.91 -48.43 -6.11
C ALA A 175 -34.77 -47.32 -7.16
N GLY A 176 -35.84 -47.03 -7.91
CA GLY A 176 -35.87 -45.93 -8.88
C GLY A 176 -35.67 -44.55 -8.23
N THR A 177 -36.20 -44.32 -7.03
CA THR A 177 -35.96 -43.05 -6.32
C THR A 177 -34.50 -42.90 -5.86
N LEU A 178 -33.86 -43.99 -5.43
CA LEU A 178 -32.45 -43.98 -5.02
C LEU A 178 -31.51 -43.82 -6.21
N ASP A 179 -31.85 -44.43 -7.35
CA ASP A 179 -31.11 -44.26 -8.60
C ASP A 179 -31.20 -42.81 -9.09
N ALA A 180 -32.40 -42.22 -9.10
CA ALA A 180 -32.60 -40.81 -9.43
C ALA A 180 -31.84 -39.88 -8.47
N LEU A 181 -31.80 -40.20 -7.17
CA LEU A 181 -31.03 -39.45 -6.18
C LEU A 181 -29.51 -39.55 -6.44
N THR A 182 -29.00 -40.76 -6.69
CA THR A 182 -27.60 -41.02 -7.02
C THR A 182 -27.20 -40.23 -8.26
N LYS A 183 -28.03 -40.27 -9.30
CA LYS A 183 -27.83 -39.49 -10.52
C LYS A 183 -27.84 -37.98 -10.26
N GLY A 184 -28.71 -37.51 -9.35
CA GLY A 184 -28.75 -36.11 -8.93
C GLY A 184 -27.44 -35.65 -8.30
N TYR A 185 -26.85 -36.46 -7.40
CA TYR A 185 -25.55 -36.17 -6.81
C TYR A 185 -24.43 -36.15 -7.86
N GLU A 186 -24.40 -37.10 -8.79
CA GLU A 186 -23.41 -37.13 -9.87
C GLU A 186 -23.46 -35.89 -10.74
N LEU A 187 -24.65 -35.45 -11.15
CA LEU A 187 -24.83 -34.21 -11.93
C LEU A 187 -24.42 -32.97 -11.13
N GLY A 188 -24.70 -32.95 -9.82
CA GLY A 188 -24.30 -31.87 -8.93
C GLY A 188 -22.77 -31.77 -8.80
N LEU A 189 -22.09 -32.90 -8.63
CA LEU A 189 -20.63 -32.98 -8.57
C LEU A 189 -20.00 -32.54 -9.90
N GLU A 190 -20.49 -33.04 -11.04
CA GLU A 190 -19.99 -32.64 -12.36
C GLU A 190 -20.12 -31.12 -12.58
N ARG A 191 -21.23 -30.52 -12.16
CA ARG A 191 -21.43 -29.07 -12.26
C ARG A 191 -20.47 -28.30 -11.35
N LEU A 192 -20.20 -28.81 -10.16
CA LEU A 192 -19.29 -28.19 -9.20
C LEU A 192 -17.83 -28.29 -9.69
N ASP A 193 -17.44 -29.44 -10.24
CA ASP A 193 -16.13 -29.66 -10.87
C ASP A 193 -15.90 -28.70 -12.03
N GLN A 194 -16.90 -28.50 -12.89
CA GLN A 194 -16.83 -27.50 -13.94
C GLN A 194 -16.61 -26.10 -13.37
N THR A 195 -17.34 -25.73 -12.32
CA THR A 195 -17.23 -24.42 -11.68
C THR A 195 -15.83 -24.22 -11.07
N LEU A 196 -15.30 -25.22 -10.37
CA LEU A 196 -13.93 -25.20 -9.84
C LEU A 196 -12.90 -25.10 -10.97
N GLY A 197 -13.13 -25.81 -12.08
CA GLY A 197 -12.33 -25.73 -13.29
C GLY A 197 -12.29 -24.33 -13.91
N ASP A 198 -13.41 -23.61 -13.92
CA ASP A 198 -13.49 -22.22 -14.39
C ASP A 198 -12.66 -21.27 -13.51
N PHE A 199 -12.54 -21.56 -12.20
CA PHE A 199 -11.62 -20.88 -11.28
C PHE A 199 -10.16 -21.37 -11.40
N ASN A 200 -9.87 -22.23 -12.38
CA ASN A 200 -8.57 -22.87 -12.61
C ASN A 200 -8.07 -23.68 -11.40
N VAL A 201 -9.01 -24.24 -10.64
CA VAL A 201 -8.76 -25.13 -9.50
C VAL A 201 -8.79 -26.56 -10.02
N ARG A 202 -7.81 -27.36 -9.58
CA ARG A 202 -7.68 -28.77 -9.96
C ARG A 202 -7.29 -29.59 -8.75
N GLU A 203 -7.83 -30.80 -8.67
CA GLU A 203 -7.44 -31.77 -7.65
C GLU A 203 -5.94 -32.08 -7.74
N ILE A 204 -5.31 -32.15 -6.56
CA ILE A 204 -3.91 -32.56 -6.45
C ILE A 204 -3.92 -34.10 -6.41
N ARG A 205 -3.38 -34.74 -7.46
CA ARG A 205 -3.25 -36.20 -7.49
C ARG A 205 -2.16 -36.64 -6.52
N CYS A 206 -2.56 -37.35 -5.47
CA CYS A 206 -1.66 -37.77 -4.39
C CYS A 206 -1.44 -39.28 -4.37
N GLU A 207 -2.48 -40.10 -4.50
CA GLU A 207 -2.38 -41.56 -4.37
C GLU A 207 -1.37 -42.18 -5.36
N GLY A 208 -0.48 -43.02 -4.85
CA GLY A 208 0.59 -43.67 -5.62
C GLY A 208 1.71 -42.74 -6.09
N GLN A 209 1.66 -41.44 -5.77
CA GLN A 209 2.72 -40.48 -6.09
C GLN A 209 3.73 -40.35 -4.94
N PRO A 210 4.96 -39.87 -5.21
CA PRO A 210 5.89 -39.45 -4.17
C PRO A 210 5.29 -38.30 -3.33
N PHE A 211 5.46 -38.37 -2.02
CA PHE A 211 4.99 -37.34 -1.11
C PHE A 211 5.70 -35.99 -1.33
N ASP A 212 4.93 -34.90 -1.51
CA ASP A 212 5.44 -33.52 -1.63
C ASP A 212 4.90 -32.63 -0.49
N PRO A 213 5.74 -32.21 0.47
CA PRO A 213 5.33 -31.36 1.60
C PRO A 213 4.75 -29.99 1.21
N ARG A 214 4.99 -29.52 -0.01
CA ARG A 214 4.44 -28.23 -0.48
C ARG A 214 2.98 -28.31 -0.89
N ARG A 215 2.50 -29.53 -1.17
CA ARG A 215 1.17 -29.78 -1.76
C ARG A 215 0.35 -30.79 -0.96
N MET A 216 0.99 -31.53 -0.06
CA MET A 216 0.41 -32.65 0.67
C MET A 216 0.66 -32.50 2.17
N ASN A 217 -0.28 -32.99 2.97
CA ASN A 217 -0.14 -33.10 4.41
C ASN A 217 -0.17 -34.58 4.81
N ALA A 218 0.90 -35.09 5.40
CA ALA A 218 0.96 -36.48 5.84
C ALA A 218 0.24 -36.63 7.19
N ILE A 219 -0.84 -37.41 7.20
CA ILE A 219 -1.67 -37.64 8.40
C ILE A 219 -1.17 -38.86 9.18
N ASP A 220 -0.75 -39.92 8.48
CA ASP A 220 -0.25 -41.16 9.08
C ASP A 220 0.89 -41.79 8.26
N ARG A 221 1.56 -42.79 8.83
CA ARG A 221 2.60 -43.59 8.18
C ARG A 221 2.32 -45.07 8.36
N GLU A 222 2.32 -45.80 7.25
CA GLU A 222 2.14 -47.24 7.23
C GLU A 222 3.37 -47.92 6.62
N GLU A 223 3.80 -49.03 7.21
CA GLU A 223 4.86 -49.87 6.66
C GLU A 223 4.28 -50.75 5.56
N SER A 224 4.69 -50.51 4.32
CA SER A 224 4.30 -51.30 3.17
C SER A 224 5.51 -51.80 2.41
N THR A 225 5.47 -53.07 2.00
CA THR A 225 6.46 -53.66 1.07
C THR A 225 6.01 -53.56 -0.38
N ALA A 226 4.78 -53.10 -0.64
CA ALA A 226 4.18 -53.08 -1.96
C ALA A 226 4.60 -51.86 -2.80
N VAL A 227 4.94 -50.73 -2.15
CA VAL A 227 5.34 -49.49 -2.82
C VAL A 227 6.67 -48.98 -2.28
N PRO A 228 7.42 -48.19 -3.07
CA PRO A 228 8.63 -47.53 -2.60
C PRO A 228 8.38 -46.64 -1.36
N ASN A 229 9.40 -46.52 -0.52
CA ASN A 229 9.35 -45.62 0.63
C ASN A 229 9.06 -44.17 0.20
N GLY A 230 8.14 -43.52 0.92
CA GLY A 230 7.75 -42.13 0.66
C GLY A 230 6.67 -41.97 -0.42
N THR A 231 6.04 -43.07 -0.86
CA THR A 231 4.85 -43.03 -1.71
C THR A 231 3.58 -42.86 -0.87
N VAL A 232 2.64 -42.05 -1.36
CA VAL A 232 1.32 -41.87 -0.73
C VAL A 232 0.46 -43.12 -0.99
N LEU A 233 -0.05 -43.71 0.09
CA LEU A 233 -0.86 -44.93 0.03
C LEU A 233 -2.36 -44.64 -0.16
N GLU A 234 -2.91 -43.66 0.55
CA GLU A 234 -4.32 -43.31 0.53
C GLU A 234 -4.51 -41.79 0.71
N VAL A 235 -5.65 -41.26 0.26
CA VAL A 235 -6.02 -39.84 0.37
C VAL A 235 -7.34 -39.73 1.14
N TYR A 236 -7.35 -38.85 2.14
CA TYR A 236 -8.48 -38.61 3.06
C TYR A 236 -9.11 -37.23 2.85
#